data_AF-A0A7C0Y2X3-F1
#
_entry.id   AF-A0A7C0Y2X3-F1
#
_cell.length_a   1.000
_cell.length_b   1.000
_cell.length_c   1.000
_cell.angle_alpha   90.00
_cell.angle_beta   90.00
_cell.angle_gamma   90.00
#
_symmetry.space_group_name_H-M   'P 1'
#
loop_
_entity.id
_entity.type
_entity.pdbx_description
1 polymer ?
#
loop_
_entity_poly.entity_id
_entity_poly.type
_entity_poly.pdbx_seq_one_letter_code
_entity_poly.pdbx_strand_id
1 'polypeptide(L)' 'MYLTSLQQPEEIIARKFSLTSPAFGDHERIPDKYTCEGADISPPLRWEGYPE' A
#
# COMPACT_ATOMS: atom_id res chain seq x y z
N MET A 1 45.39 9.61 -5.30
CA MET A 1 44.13 10.38 -5.28
C MET A 1 43.08 9.58 -6.05
N TYR A 2 42.47 8.60 -5.40
CA TYR A 2 41.35 7.84 -5.97
C TYR A 2 40.08 8.29 -5.25
N LEU A 3 39.39 9.26 -5.83
CA LEU A 3 38.03 9.63 -5.45
C LEU A 3 37.16 9.58 -6.71
N THR A 4 37.05 8.40 -7.31
CA THR A 4 35.95 8.12 -8.22
C THR A 4 34.73 7.85 -7.36
N SER A 5 33.92 8.91 -7.22
CA SER A 5 32.46 8.90 -7.15
C SER A 5 31.86 7.64 -6.54
N LEU A 6 31.36 7.76 -5.30
CA LEU A 6 30.34 6.85 -4.79
C LEU A 6 29.16 6.93 -5.77
N GLN A 7 29.10 6.01 -6.72
CA GLN A 7 27.90 5.74 -7.48
C GLN A 7 26.86 5.38 -6.44
N GLN A 8 26.00 6.34 -6.13
CA GLN A 8 24.74 6.10 -5.45
C GLN A 8 24.10 4.96 -6.25
N PRO A 9 23.89 3.77 -5.65
CA PRO A 9 23.18 2.70 -6.36
C PRO A 9 21.89 3.34 -6.86
N GLU A 10 21.51 3.08 -8.11
CA GLU A 10 20.21 3.53 -8.61
C GLU A 10 19.19 3.19 -7.53
N GLU A 11 18.74 4.25 -6.86
CA GLU A 11 17.71 4.14 -5.88
C GLU A 11 16.53 3.75 -6.74
N ILE A 12 16.20 2.46 -6.75
CA ILE A 12 14.83 2.06 -6.93
C ILE A 12 14.14 2.85 -5.81
N ILE A 13 13.71 4.08 -6.11
CA ILE A 13 12.82 4.85 -5.28
C ILE A 13 11.54 4.04 -5.39
N ALA A 14 11.49 2.94 -4.64
CA ALA A 14 10.31 2.16 -4.43
C ALA A 14 9.39 3.13 -3.72
N ARG A 15 8.61 3.88 -4.50
CA ARG A 15 7.54 4.70 -3.99
C ARG A 15 6.79 3.79 -3.04
N LYS A 16 6.64 4.24 -1.79
CA LYS A 16 5.99 3.45 -0.77
C LYS A 16 4.58 3.15 -1.26
N PHE A 17 4.36 1.91 -1.68
CA PHE A 17 3.04 1.43 -2.05
C PHE A 17 2.17 1.39 -0.78
N SER A 18 0.97 1.95 -0.86
CA SER A 18 0.00 1.92 0.22
C SER A 18 -1.32 1.34 -0.28
N LEU A 19 -1.94 0.51 0.56
CA LEU A 19 -3.28 -0.03 0.34
C LEU A 19 -4.09 0.21 1.62
N THR A 20 -5.19 0.94 1.51
CA THR A 20 -6.03 1.31 2.65
C THR A 20 -7.51 1.16 2.32
N SER A 21 -8.36 1.11 3.35
CA SER A 21 -9.82 1.19 3.21
C SER A 21 -10.37 2.30 4.11
N PRO A 22 -11.35 3.11 3.68
CA PRO A 22 -12.09 3.98 4.60
C PRO A 22 -13.01 3.19 5.55
N ALA A 23 -13.24 1.90 5.31
CA ALA A 23 -14.18 1.10 6.07
C ALA A 23 -13.62 0.55 7.39
N PHE A 24 -12.29 0.43 7.52
CA PHE A 24 -11.59 -0.14 8.67
C PHE A 24 -10.12 0.28 8.69
N GLY A 25 -9.51 0.35 9.87
CA GLY A 25 -8.08 0.62 10.05
C GLY A 25 -7.19 -0.61 9.79
N ASP A 26 -5.87 -0.37 9.77
CA ASP A 26 -4.90 -1.46 9.67
C ASP A 26 -4.99 -2.39 10.89
N HIS A 27 -5.00 -3.70 10.62
CA HIS A 27 -5.23 -4.75 11.62
C HIS A 27 -6.55 -4.68 12.41
N GLU A 28 -7.50 -3.83 12.01
CA GLU A 28 -8.81 -3.76 12.66
C GLU A 28 -9.81 -4.78 12.09
N ARG A 29 -10.92 -4.97 12.82
CA ARG A 29 -12.00 -5.87 12.41
C ARG A 29 -12.71 -5.32 11.17
N ILE A 30 -12.88 -6.18 10.16
CA ILE A 30 -13.69 -5.87 8.97
C ILE A 30 -15.18 -5.80 9.37
N PRO A 31 -15.93 -4.74 9.00
CA PRO A 31 -17.37 -4.65 9.27
C PRO A 31 -18.17 -5.75 8.57
N ASP A 32 -19.19 -6.31 9.24
CA ASP A 32 -19.97 -7.47 8.76
C ASP A 32 -20.58 -7.24 7.37
N LYS A 33 -20.91 -5.99 7.03
CA LYS A 33 -21.38 -5.59 5.69
C LYS A 33 -20.49 -6.13 4.57
N TYR A 34 -19.18 -6.25 4.79
CA TYR A 34 -18.19 -6.68 3.81
C TYR A 34 -17.73 -8.14 4.00
N THR A 35 -18.43 -8.92 4.82
CA THR A 35 -18.18 -10.35 5.05
C THR A 35 -19.40 -11.18 4.63
N CYS A 36 -19.25 -12.51 4.64
CA CYS A 36 -20.35 -13.44 4.35
C CYS A 36 -21.50 -13.39 5.37
N GLU A 37 -21.28 -12.80 6.55
CA GLU A 37 -22.31 -12.59 7.58
C GLU A 37 -23.22 -11.39 7.25
N GLY A 38 -22.78 -10.49 6.35
CA GLY A 38 -23.55 -9.32 5.94
C GLY A 38 -23.93 -9.35 4.46
N ALA A 39 -23.62 -8.25 3.75
CA ALA A 39 -24.03 -8.10 2.36
C ALA A 39 -23.09 -8.82 1.37
N ASP A 40 -21.98 -9.37 1.85
CA ASP A 40 -20.94 -10.04 1.06
C ASP A 40 -20.47 -9.22 -0.16
N ILE A 41 -20.39 -7.90 0.02
CA ILE A 41 -19.87 -6.97 -0.99
C ILE A 41 -18.42 -6.60 -0.67
N SER A 42 -17.63 -6.30 -1.69
CA SER A 42 -16.24 -5.88 -1.48
C SER A 42 -16.16 -4.52 -0.78
N PRO A 43 -15.22 -4.32 0.16
CA PRO A 43 -14.99 -3.01 0.77
C PRO A 43 -14.38 -2.04 -0.24
N PRO A 44 -14.60 -0.73 -0.07
CA PRO A 44 -13.86 0.27 -0.82
C PRO A 44 -12.37 0.18 -0.52
N LEU A 45 -11.53 0.09 -1.54
CA LEU A 45 -10.07 0.07 -1.41
C LEU A 45 -9.48 1.32 -2.08
N ARG A 46 -8.39 1.84 -1.49
CA ARG A 46 -7.57 2.92 -2.04
C ARG A 46 -6.12 2.47 -2.13
N TRP A 47 -5.55 2.60 -3.32
CA TRP A 47 -4.17 2.29 -3.63
C TRP A 47 -3.41 3.58 -3.98
N GLU A 48 -2.18 3.71 -3.50
CA GLU A 48 -1.30 4.83 -3.82
C GLU A 48 0.14 4.32 -4.03
N GLY A 49 0.94 5.09 -4.76
CA GLY A 49 2.37 4.78 -4.97
C GLY A 49 2.64 3.61 -5.93
N TYR A 50 1.75 3.32 -6.88
CA TYR A 50 1.99 2.32 -7.92
C TYR A 50 3.07 2.78 -8.92
N PRO A 51 3.91 1.86 -9.45
CA PRO A 51 4.84 2.17 -10.54
C PRO A 51 4.12 2.55 -11.84
N GLU A 52 4.77 3.34 -12.69
CA GLU A 52 4.31 3.61 -14.07
C GLU A 52 4.61 2.46 -15.02
#